data_AF-A0A9K3HJW3-F1
#
_entry.id   AF-A0A9K3HJW3-F1
#
_cell.length_a   1.000
_cell.length_b   1.000
_cell.length_c   1.000
_cell.angle_alpha   90.00
_cell.angle_beta   90.00
_cell.angle_gamma   90.00
#
_symmetry.space_group_name_H-M   'P 1'
#
loop_
_entity.id
_entity.type
_entity.pdbx_description
1 polymer ?
#
loop_
_entity_poly.entity_id
_entity_poly.type
_entity_poly.pdbx_seq_one_letter_code
_entity_poly.pdbx_strand_id
1 'polypeptide(L)'
;MVSSASFGPTCHTCLSTSRSTVTAATVTGGRSDKYPSASMTLLLSSYPAHAGILSGFPGIESVPGPELPKIDSLTRFNEENQKRYAENDARFRESPLLKELLERSKLNKEKNRQAIQDKYCIRGAEWGVGDCSAEGMTQQEREEFIMALKKKAGIE
;
A
#
# COMPACT_ATOMS: atom_id res chain seq x y z
N MET A 1 24.72 -11.75 21.06
CA MET A 1 24.66 -10.96 19.81
C MET A 1 23.62 -11.59 18.89
N VAL A 2 22.39 -11.07 18.90
CA VAL A 2 21.43 -11.20 17.80
C VAL A 2 20.76 -9.84 17.69
N SER A 3 20.89 -9.23 16.51
CA SER A 3 20.42 -7.90 16.16
C SER A 3 19.03 -8.06 15.54
N SER A 4 18.01 -7.46 16.16
CA SER A 4 16.64 -7.45 15.65
C SER A 4 16.30 -6.02 15.28
N ALA A 5 16.14 -5.77 13.98
CA ALA A 5 15.80 -4.47 13.42
C ALA A 5 14.35 -4.09 13.78
N SER A 6 14.23 -2.88 14.28
CA SER A 6 13.03 -2.16 14.69
C SER A 6 12.26 -1.61 13.47
N PHE A 7 11.00 -1.98 13.33
CA PHE A 7 10.04 -1.27 12.48
C PHE A 7 9.37 -0.15 13.29
N GLY A 8 9.52 1.09 12.82
CA GLY A 8 8.96 2.30 13.45
C GLY A 8 7.47 2.52 13.13
N PRO A 9 6.78 3.40 13.89
CA PRO A 9 5.32 3.46 13.95
C PRO A 9 4.68 4.37 12.90
N THR A 10 3.49 3.95 12.47
CA THR A 10 2.50 4.70 11.67
C THR A 10 2.01 5.95 12.40
N CYS A 11 2.14 7.11 11.76
CA CYS A 11 1.59 8.39 12.22
C CYS A 11 0.05 8.37 12.19
N HIS A 12 -0.57 8.45 13.36
CA HIS A 12 -1.91 9.00 13.55
C HIS A 12 -1.78 10.46 13.96
N THR A 13 -2.27 11.38 13.13
CA THR A 13 -2.60 12.73 13.58
C THR A 13 -4.01 13.09 13.11
N CYS A 14 -4.85 13.32 14.11
CA CYS A 14 -6.16 13.95 14.02
C CYS A 14 -6.00 15.41 13.60
N LEU A 15 -6.86 15.90 12.71
CA LEU A 15 -7.13 17.33 12.62
C LEU A 15 -8.65 17.55 12.49
N SER A 16 -9.21 18.11 13.55
CA SER A 16 -10.59 18.58 13.64
C SER A 16 -10.65 20.00 13.07
N THR A 17 -11.60 20.30 12.17
CA THR A 17 -12.10 21.66 11.98
C THR A 17 -13.55 21.62 11.48
N SER A 18 -14.32 22.56 12.04
CA SER A 18 -15.76 22.61 12.15
C SER A 18 -16.52 23.25 10.98
N ARG A 19 -17.85 23.07 11.04
CA ARG A 19 -18.95 23.97 10.66
C ARG A 19 -19.52 23.98 9.24
N SER A 20 -20.86 23.78 9.24
CA SER A 20 -21.89 24.48 8.45
C SER A 20 -21.97 24.10 6.96
N THR A 21 -23.12 23.98 6.30
CA THR A 21 -24.51 24.36 6.60
C THR A 21 -25.43 23.65 5.61
N VAL A 22 -26.62 23.32 6.10
CA VAL A 22 -27.93 23.17 5.45
C VAL A 22 -27.99 23.47 3.95
N THR A 23 -28.53 22.52 3.18
CA THR A 23 -29.39 22.87 2.04
C THR A 23 -30.52 21.85 1.93
N ALA A 24 -31.71 22.34 2.25
CA ALA A 24 -32.97 21.65 2.12
C ALA A 24 -33.33 21.51 0.63
N ALA A 25 -33.77 20.32 0.22
CA ALA A 25 -34.53 20.13 -1.01
C ALA A 25 -35.93 19.67 -0.62
N THR A 26 -36.86 20.63 -0.62
CA THR A 26 -38.29 20.41 -0.44
C THR A 26 -38.95 20.04 -1.77
N VAL A 27 -39.51 18.84 -1.79
CA VAL A 27 -40.89 18.47 -2.21
C VAL A 27 -41.40 18.95 -3.57
N THR A 28 -41.82 18.00 -4.39
CA THR A 28 -43.19 17.83 -4.95
C THR A 28 -43.13 16.63 -5.91
N GLY A 29 -44.07 15.69 -5.99
CA GLY A 29 -45.38 15.45 -5.42
C GLY A 29 -45.94 14.23 -6.18
N GLY A 30 -46.83 13.44 -5.58
CA GLY A 30 -47.45 12.34 -6.34
C GLY A 30 -48.09 11.21 -5.54
N ARG A 31 -49.20 11.54 -4.87
CA ARG A 31 -50.40 10.69 -4.64
C ARG A 31 -50.25 9.21 -4.27
N SER A 32 -50.61 8.96 -3.01
CA SER A 32 -51.58 7.95 -2.55
C SER A 32 -51.32 6.50 -2.92
N ASP A 33 -50.73 5.75 -1.98
CA ASP A 33 -51.44 4.62 -1.39
C ASP A 33 -50.91 4.25 0.00
N LYS A 34 -51.84 3.81 0.83
CA LYS A 34 -51.74 3.69 2.28
C LYS A 34 -50.96 2.43 2.66
N TYR A 35 -49.83 2.59 3.32
CA TYR A 35 -49.26 1.54 4.19
C TYR A 35 -48.74 2.18 5.48
N PRO A 36 -49.27 1.83 6.67
CA PRO A 36 -48.67 2.28 7.91
C PRO A 36 -47.29 1.66 8.07
N SER A 37 -46.27 2.51 8.02
CA SER A 37 -44.92 2.23 8.49
C SER A 37 -44.97 1.94 9.99
N ALA A 38 -45.09 0.67 10.35
CA ALA A 38 -45.03 0.21 11.72
C ALA A 38 -44.37 -1.18 11.77
N SER A 39 -43.03 -1.21 11.73
CA SER A 39 -42.22 -2.34 12.24
C SER A 39 -40.75 -1.96 12.26
N MET A 40 -40.38 -1.08 13.21
CA MET A 40 -38.99 -0.90 13.63
C MET A 40 -38.96 -0.76 15.15
N THR A 41 -39.48 -1.78 15.84
CA THR A 41 -39.48 -1.87 17.30
C THR A 41 -39.04 -3.23 17.84
N LEU A 42 -38.60 -4.16 16.98
CA LEU A 42 -38.00 -5.43 17.42
C LEU A 42 -36.49 -5.35 17.70
N LEU A 43 -35.86 -4.17 17.62
CA LEU A 43 -34.44 -3.97 17.94
C LEU A 43 -34.19 -3.32 19.31
N LEU A 44 -35.24 -3.11 20.12
CA LEU A 44 -35.12 -2.54 21.48
C LEU A 44 -35.71 -3.42 22.60
N SER A 45 -35.93 -4.73 22.37
CA SER A 45 -36.07 -5.65 23.49
C SER A 45 -34.67 -6.04 23.99
N SER A 46 -34.14 -5.27 24.94
CA SER A 46 -33.02 -5.72 25.78
C SER A 46 -33.43 -6.99 26.52
N TYR A 47 -33.12 -8.15 25.95
CA TYR A 47 -32.80 -9.30 26.76
C TYR A 47 -31.51 -8.96 27.53
N PRO A 48 -31.50 -8.92 28.86
CA PRO A 48 -30.25 -8.87 29.59
C PRO A 48 -29.55 -10.20 29.35
N ALA A 49 -28.66 -10.24 28.35
CA ALA A 49 -27.64 -11.27 28.31
C ALA A 49 -26.79 -11.05 29.57
N HIS A 50 -27.01 -11.88 30.58
CA HIS A 50 -26.14 -12.01 31.74
C HIS A 50 -24.77 -12.51 31.25
N ALA A 51 -23.97 -11.62 30.67
CA ALA A 51 -22.53 -11.78 30.60
C ALA A 51 -21.97 -11.44 31.99
N GLY A 52 -22.12 -12.40 32.92
CA GLY A 52 -21.51 -12.30 34.23
C GLY A 52 -20.00 -12.27 34.10
N ILE A 53 -19.39 -11.14 34.51
CA ILE A 53 -18.17 -10.97 35.33
C ILE A 53 -17.00 -11.98 35.17
N LEU A 54 -16.86 -12.67 34.02
CA LEU A 54 -15.76 -13.58 33.70
C LEU A 54 -14.90 -13.04 32.56
N SER A 55 -14.79 -11.71 32.47
CA SER A 55 -13.86 -10.95 31.61
C SER A 55 -12.40 -11.07 32.11
N GLY A 56 -11.94 -12.28 32.42
CA GLY A 56 -10.60 -12.51 32.97
C GLY A 56 -10.17 -13.97 33.05
N PHE A 57 -10.97 -14.93 32.57
CA PHE A 57 -10.46 -16.27 32.34
C PHE A 57 -9.62 -16.26 31.04
N PRO A 58 -8.47 -16.96 30.99
CA PRO A 58 -7.73 -17.11 29.74
C PRO A 58 -8.72 -17.61 28.70
N GLY A 59 -8.67 -16.98 27.52
CA GLY A 59 -9.62 -17.24 26.46
C GLY A 59 -9.72 -18.73 26.20
N ILE A 60 -10.82 -19.12 25.55
CA ILE A 60 -10.86 -20.31 24.71
C ILE A 60 -9.68 -20.25 23.74
N GLU A 61 -8.48 -20.62 24.21
CA GLU A 61 -7.35 -20.93 23.37
C GLU A 61 -7.90 -21.88 22.33
N SER A 62 -7.77 -21.50 21.06
CA SER A 62 -8.34 -22.25 19.96
C SER A 62 -7.92 -23.70 20.15
N VAL A 63 -8.83 -24.54 20.63
CA VAL A 63 -8.58 -25.97 20.73
C VAL A 63 -8.25 -26.36 19.30
N PRO A 64 -6.98 -26.74 19.02
CA PRO A 64 -6.57 -26.97 17.66
C PRO A 64 -7.54 -28.00 17.09
N GLY A 65 -8.20 -27.63 15.99
CA GLY A 65 -9.18 -28.49 15.36
C GLY A 65 -8.57 -29.87 15.13
N PRO A 66 -9.35 -30.95 15.30
CA PRO A 66 -8.83 -32.31 15.17
C PRO A 66 -8.06 -32.44 13.86
N GLU A 67 -6.88 -33.07 13.92
CA GLU A 67 -6.09 -33.29 12.70
C GLU A 67 -6.95 -34.08 11.71
N LEU A 68 -7.16 -33.48 10.53
CA LEU A 68 -7.87 -34.13 9.46
C LEU A 68 -7.18 -35.47 9.16
N PRO A 69 -7.93 -36.59 9.07
CA PRO A 69 -7.33 -37.88 8.75
C PRO A 69 -6.59 -37.74 7.43
N LYS A 70 -5.28 -38.00 7.46
CA LYS A 70 -4.40 -37.96 6.30
C LYS A 70 -4.77 -39.13 5.39
N ILE A 71 -5.79 -38.92 4.57
CA ILE A 71 -6.10 -39.85 3.49
C ILE A 71 -4.98 -39.76 2.45
N ASP A 72 -4.31 -40.89 2.20
CA ASP A 72 -3.12 -40.98 1.32
C ASP A 72 -3.38 -40.46 -0.11
N SER A 73 -4.65 -40.44 -0.53
CA SER A 73 -5.08 -39.89 -1.81
C SER A 73 -5.05 -38.35 -1.84
N LEU A 74 -5.42 -37.68 -0.74
CA LEU A 74 -5.47 -36.21 -0.68
C LEU A 74 -4.08 -35.60 -0.49
N THR A 75 -3.22 -36.27 0.28
CA THR A 75 -1.81 -35.87 0.41
C THR A 75 -1.09 -36.01 -0.93
N ARG A 76 -1.24 -37.15 -1.61
CA ARG A 76 -0.67 -37.37 -2.95
C ARG A 76 -1.21 -36.37 -3.97
N PHE A 77 -2.51 -36.08 -3.99
CA PHE A 77 -3.10 -35.10 -4.90
C PHE A 77 -2.60 -33.68 -4.60
N ASN A 78 -2.49 -33.29 -3.33
CA ASN A 78 -1.95 -31.98 -2.97
C ASN A 78 -0.48 -31.83 -3.38
N GLU A 79 0.33 -32.85 -3.15
CA GLU A 79 1.74 -32.88 -3.58
C GLU A 79 1.88 -32.83 -5.09
N GLU A 80 1.08 -33.59 -5.84
CA GLU A 80 1.09 -33.56 -7.31
C GLU A 80 0.68 -32.17 -7.84
N ASN A 81 -0.35 -31.54 -7.29
CA ASN A 81 -0.73 -30.18 -7.65
C ASN A 81 0.37 -29.16 -7.32
N GLN A 82 0.97 -29.24 -6.13
CA GLN A 82 2.05 -28.36 -5.73
C GLN A 82 3.27 -28.49 -6.65
N LYS A 83 3.61 -29.72 -7.05
CA LYS A 83 4.66 -29.99 -8.06
C LYS A 83 4.30 -29.37 -9.39
N ARG A 84 3.06 -29.49 -9.87
CA ARG A 84 2.61 -28.83 -11.11
C ARG A 84 2.72 -27.31 -11.07
N TYR A 85 2.37 -26.69 -9.94
CA TYR A 85 2.53 -25.25 -9.78
C TYR A 85 4.01 -24.83 -9.78
N ALA A 86 4.87 -25.58 -9.08
CA ALA A 86 6.31 -25.31 -9.04
C ALA A 86 6.98 -25.50 -10.41
N GLU A 87 6.62 -26.56 -11.14
CA GLU A 87 7.08 -26.81 -12.51
C GLU A 87 6.64 -25.69 -13.46
N ASN A 88 5.38 -25.24 -13.37
CA ASN A 88 4.86 -24.17 -14.21
C ASN A 88 5.49 -22.81 -13.88
N ASP A 89 5.74 -22.50 -12.61
CA ASP A 89 6.46 -21.29 -12.19
C ASP A 89 7.93 -21.34 -12.65
N ALA A 90 8.59 -22.49 -12.58
CA ALA A 90 9.93 -22.68 -13.13
C ALA A 90 9.97 -22.45 -14.65
N ARG A 91 9.01 -23.04 -15.39
CA ARG A 91 8.82 -22.83 -16.83
C ARG A 91 8.56 -21.37 -17.20
N PHE A 92 7.78 -20.67 -16.38
CA PHE A 92 7.52 -19.26 -16.58
C PHE A 92 8.77 -18.40 -16.33
N ARG A 93 9.54 -18.73 -15.29
CA ARG A 93 10.79 -18.03 -14.95
C ARG A 93 11.89 -18.24 -16.00
N GLU A 94 11.95 -19.42 -16.60
CA GLU A 94 12.92 -19.71 -17.65
C GLU A 94 12.51 -19.17 -19.02
N SER A 95 11.25 -18.74 -19.17
CA SER A 95 10.73 -18.23 -20.44
C SER A 95 11.60 -17.07 -20.98
N PRO A 96 11.85 -17.03 -22.30
CA PRO A 96 12.73 -16.02 -22.90
C PRO A 96 12.18 -14.60 -22.70
N LEU A 97 10.85 -14.47 -22.75
CA LEU A 97 10.14 -13.20 -22.55
C LEU A 97 10.39 -12.63 -21.15
N LEU A 98 10.26 -13.45 -20.09
CA LEU A 98 10.45 -12.94 -18.73
C LEU A 98 11.90 -12.53 -18.49
N LYS A 99 12.87 -13.30 -19.00
CA LYS A 99 14.30 -12.97 -18.89
C LYS A 99 14.61 -11.61 -19.53
N GLU A 100 14.12 -11.38 -20.75
CA GLU A 100 14.28 -10.10 -21.45
C GLU A 100 13.66 -8.93 -20.66
N LEU A 101 12.44 -9.10 -20.15
CA LEU A 101 11.77 -8.07 -19.36
C LEU A 101 12.47 -7.78 -18.04
N LEU A 102 13.03 -8.79 -17.38
CA LEU A 102 13.80 -8.62 -16.16
C LEU A 102 15.10 -7.86 -16.41
N GLU A 103 15.81 -8.18 -17.50
CA GLU A 103 17.01 -7.45 -17.92
C GLU A 103 16.68 -5.99 -18.25
N ARG A 104 15.64 -5.76 -19.05
CA ARG A 104 15.16 -4.42 -19.37
C ARG A 104 14.74 -3.64 -18.13
N SER A 105 14.06 -4.28 -17.18
CA SER A 105 13.64 -3.66 -15.92
C SER A 105 14.84 -3.23 -15.07
N LYS A 106 15.87 -4.09 -14.96
CA LYS A 106 17.12 -3.74 -14.26
C LYS A 106 17.84 -2.55 -14.90
N LEU A 107 17.96 -2.54 -16.23
CA LEU A 107 18.57 -1.42 -16.96
C LEU A 107 17.77 -0.13 -16.79
N ASN A 108 16.43 -0.20 -16.87
CA ASN A 108 15.57 0.97 -16.71
C ASN A 108 15.57 1.50 -15.29
N LYS A 109 15.69 0.64 -14.27
CA LYS A 109 15.78 1.06 -12.87
C LYS A 109 16.97 1.97 -12.64
N GLU A 110 18.14 1.58 -13.14
CA GLU A 110 19.36 2.38 -12.97
C GLU A 110 19.31 3.68 -13.79
N LYS A 111 18.86 3.61 -15.05
CA LYS A 111 18.67 4.79 -15.90
C LYS A 111 17.70 5.80 -15.27
N ASN A 112 16.57 5.31 -14.74
CA ASN A 112 15.58 6.17 -14.10
C ASN A 112 16.11 6.76 -12.79
N ARG A 113 16.87 6.00 -12.00
CA ARG A 113 17.54 6.50 -10.80
C ARG A 113 18.47 7.67 -11.14
N GLN A 114 19.32 7.50 -12.16
CA GLN A 114 20.24 8.55 -12.62
C GLN A 114 19.48 9.76 -13.18
N ALA A 115 18.49 9.55 -14.05
CA ALA A 115 17.68 10.64 -14.61
C ALA A 115 16.99 11.47 -13.51
N ILE A 116 16.45 10.81 -12.49
CA ILE A 116 15.84 11.47 -11.34
C ILE A 116 16.89 12.27 -10.55
N GLN A 117 18.06 11.66 -10.26
CA GLN A 117 19.15 12.35 -9.56
C GLN A 117 19.66 13.56 -10.34
N ASP A 118 19.90 13.44 -11.64
CA ASP A 118 20.34 14.53 -12.49
C ASP A 118 19.28 15.66 -12.54
N LYS A 119 17.98 15.33 -12.59
CA LYS A 119 16.89 16.33 -12.48
C LYS A 119 16.92 17.08 -11.15
N TYR A 120 17.11 16.39 -10.03
CA TYR A 120 17.22 17.04 -8.71
C TYR A 120 18.50 17.86 -8.59
N CYS A 121 19.61 17.38 -9.15
CA CYS A 121 20.90 18.06 -9.12
C CYS A 121 20.85 19.37 -9.92
N ILE A 122 20.26 19.38 -11.12
CA ILE A 122 20.05 20.59 -11.92
C ILE A 122 19.19 21.59 -11.15
N ARG A 123 18.07 21.15 -10.58
CA ARG A 123 17.20 22.02 -9.78
C ARG A 123 17.93 22.54 -8.54
N GLY A 124 18.70 21.70 -7.85
CA GLY A 124 19.49 22.11 -6.70
C GLY A 124 20.52 23.18 -7.06
N ALA A 125 21.22 23.02 -8.19
CA ALA A 125 22.19 24.00 -8.69
C ALA A 125 21.54 25.33 -9.11
N GLU A 126 20.35 25.28 -9.71
CA GLU A 126 19.59 26.48 -10.09
C GLU A 126 19.15 27.30 -8.86
N TRP A 127 18.66 26.61 -7.82
CA TRP A 127 18.11 27.23 -6.61
C TRP A 127 19.16 27.44 -5.50
N GLY A 128 20.36 26.88 -5.64
CA GLY A 128 21.44 26.99 -4.66
C GLY A 128 21.23 26.16 -3.39
N VAL A 129 20.50 25.04 -3.46
CA VAL A 129 20.17 24.22 -2.27
C VAL A 129 20.52 22.74 -2.49
N GLY A 130 21.14 22.12 -1.48
CA GLY A 130 21.41 20.68 -1.42
C GLY A 130 22.83 20.27 -1.84
N ASP A 131 23.06 18.98 -1.99
CA ASP A 131 24.39 18.38 -2.25
C ASP A 131 25.00 18.77 -3.61
N CYS A 132 24.17 19.29 -4.53
CA CYS A 132 24.57 19.80 -5.84
C CYS A 132 24.55 21.35 -5.91
N SER A 133 24.54 22.05 -4.78
CA SER A 133 24.50 23.51 -4.76
C SER A 133 25.77 24.11 -5.37
N ALA A 134 25.61 25.16 -6.18
CA ALA A 134 26.68 26.00 -6.68
C ALA A 134 26.89 27.25 -5.78
N GLU A 135 26.45 27.18 -4.52
CA GLU A 135 26.60 28.27 -3.55
C GLU A 135 28.08 28.47 -3.19
N GLY A 136 28.56 29.71 -3.31
CA GLY A 136 29.97 30.07 -3.14
C GLY A 136 30.80 30.10 -4.44
N MET A 137 30.24 29.66 -5.58
CA MET A 137 30.84 29.88 -6.90
C MET A 137 30.55 31.29 -7.41
N THR A 138 31.40 31.82 -8.28
CA THR A 138 31.07 33.07 -8.99
C THR A 138 29.89 32.85 -9.93
N GLN A 139 29.18 33.92 -10.30
CA GLN A 139 27.99 33.84 -11.15
C GLN A 139 28.27 33.10 -12.48
N GLN A 140 29.44 33.35 -13.07
CA GLN A 140 29.89 32.72 -14.33
C GLN A 140 30.14 31.22 -14.15
N GLU A 141 30.89 30.82 -13.11
CA GLU A 141 31.19 29.42 -12.85
C GLU A 141 29.92 28.61 -12.51
N ARG A 142 28.94 29.24 -11.83
CA ARG A 142 27.63 28.62 -11.56
C ARG A 142 26.86 28.34 -12.86
N GLU A 143 26.85 29.28 -13.80
CA GLU A 143 26.17 29.10 -15.09
C GLU A 143 26.85 28.02 -15.94
N GLU A 144 28.18 27.99 -15.98
CA GLU A 144 28.97 26.93 -16.64
C GLU A 144 28.70 25.55 -16.03
N PHE A 145 28.63 25.46 -14.70
CA PHE A 145 28.30 24.23 -13.99
C PHE A 145 26.88 23.74 -14.32
N ILE A 146 25.88 24.64 -14.31
CA ILE A 146 24.49 24.30 -14.68
C ILE A 146 24.43 23.84 -16.14
N MET A 147 25.17 24.49 -17.05
CA MET A 147 25.28 24.06 -18.45
C MET A 147 25.88 22.66 -18.58
N ALA A 148 26.93 22.35 -17.83
CA ALA A 148 27.53 21.02 -17.82
C ALA A 148 26.54 19.94 -17.34
N LEU A 149 25.75 20.23 -16.30
CA LEU A 149 24.70 19.33 -15.79
C LEU A 149 23.57 19.12 -16.81
N LYS A 150 23.11 20.19 -17.46
CA LYS A 150 22.08 20.14 -18.51
C LYS A 150 22.54 19.30 -19.71
N LYS A 151 23.79 19.50 -20.15
CA LYS A 151 24.44 18.69 -21.19
C LYS A 151 24.54 17.21 -20.81
N LYS A 152 24.91 16.91 -19.56
CA LYS A 152 24.95 15.52 -19.04
C LYS A 152 23.56 14.87 -19.03
N ALA A 153 22.52 15.63 -18.67
CA ALA A 153 21.14 15.15 -18.65
C ALA A 153 20.47 15.09 -20.04
N GLY A 154 21.16 15.49 -21.12
CA GLY A 154 20.61 15.53 -22.47
C GLY A 154 19.50 16.57 -22.66
N ILE A 155 19.51 17.62 -21.84
CA ILE A 155 18.61 18.76 -21.95
C ILE A 155 19.47 19.87 -22.57
N GLU A 156 19.45 19.97 -23.90
CA GLU A 156 20.07 21.11 -24.60
C GLU A 156 19.28 22.40 -24.35
#